data_AF-A0A644VTG3-F1
#
_entry.id   AF-A0A644VTG3-F1
#
_cell.length_a   1.000
_cell.length_b   1.000
_cell.length_c   1.000
_cell.angle_alpha   90.00
_cell.angle_beta   90.00
_cell.angle_gamma   90.00
#
_symmetry.space_group_name_H-M   'P 1'
#
loop_
_entity.id
_entity.type
_entity.pdbx_description
1 polymer ?
#
loop_
_entity_poly.entity_id
_entity_poly.type
_entity_poly.pdbx_seq_one_letter_code
_entity_poly.pdbx_strand_id
1 'polypeptide(L)'
;MKSRIYAVLLFVFFAVIFPRPLVGCTGIIAGREATDDGSVLNSQTADGWYDSNLRVIPGEKHPEGSTVPVYYGLLGDEPLPPVELGRIPQAPETYAFFRTAYSCFNEHQLAIGESTIGQKDQLKTFPGEGGAILTVEQLMIIALQRCRTARDAILLIGNLAERYGFLGSCANDGESLSITDPSEAWIMEILGAGFDWQPGTRPVPSGWPAESPTTMRLFCAT
;
A
#
# COMPACT_ATOMS: atom_id res chain seq x y z
N MET A 1 -44.58 20.78 -26.68
CA MET A 1 -43.93 19.45 -26.74
C MET A 1 -42.42 19.57 -26.97
N LYS A 2 -41.94 20.27 -28.01
CA LYS A 2 -40.51 20.42 -28.31
C LYS A 2 -39.68 21.13 -27.21
N SER A 3 -40.16 22.21 -26.58
CA SER A 3 -39.40 22.88 -25.51
C SER A 3 -39.26 22.04 -24.23
N ARG A 4 -40.22 21.16 -23.93
CA ARG A 4 -40.11 20.19 -22.84
C ARG A 4 -39.05 19.13 -23.12
N ILE A 5 -38.92 18.71 -24.38
CA ILE A 5 -37.87 17.78 -24.81
C ILE A 5 -36.49 18.44 -24.68
N TYR A 6 -36.33 19.70 -25.12
CA TYR A 6 -35.06 20.42 -24.97
C TYR A 6 -34.68 20.64 -23.51
N ALA A 7 -35.64 20.97 -22.64
CA ALA A 7 -35.39 21.11 -21.21
C ALA A 7 -34.94 19.79 -20.56
N VAL A 8 -35.55 18.66 -20.94
CA VAL A 8 -35.13 17.33 -20.48
C VAL A 8 -33.74 16.97 -21.00
N LEU A 9 -33.45 17.22 -22.27
CA LEU A 9 -32.13 16.96 -22.85
C LEU A 9 -31.03 17.83 -22.22
N LEU A 10 -31.31 19.10 -21.94
CA LEU A 10 -30.41 20.00 -21.21
C LEU A 10 -30.18 19.51 -19.78
N PHE A 11 -31.24 19.08 -19.08
CA PHE A 11 -31.11 18.53 -17.74
C PHE A 11 -30.29 17.24 -17.71
N VAL A 12 -30.50 16.33 -18.65
CA VAL A 12 -29.70 15.10 -18.80
C VAL A 12 -28.25 15.45 -19.14
N PHE A 13 -28.02 16.39 -20.05
CA PHE A 13 -26.68 16.87 -20.39
C PHE A 13 -25.95 17.44 -19.17
N PHE A 14 -26.59 18.31 -18.38
CA PHE A 14 -26.01 18.84 -17.15
C PHE A 14 -25.81 17.75 -16.08
N ALA A 15 -26.73 16.80 -15.94
CA ALA A 15 -26.60 15.69 -14.99
C ALA A 15 -25.46 14.70 -15.35
N VAL A 16 -25.15 14.55 -16.65
CA VAL A 16 -24.03 13.73 -17.14
C VAL A 16 -22.70 14.48 -17.03
N ILE A 17 -22.70 15.82 -17.10
CA ILE A 17 -21.50 16.66 -17.06
C ILE A 17 -21.08 17.04 -15.65
N PHE A 18 -21.94 16.85 -14.64
CA PHE A 18 -21.51 17.05 -13.26
C PHE A 18 -20.31 16.14 -12.97
N PRO A 19 -19.10 16.70 -12.77
CA PRO A 19 -17.94 15.89 -12.48
C PRO A 19 -18.23 15.14 -11.20
N ARG A 20 -18.20 13.82 -11.26
CA ARG A 20 -18.20 13.03 -10.03
C ARG A 20 -16.90 13.36 -9.31
N PRO A 21 -16.94 13.69 -8.00
CA PRO A 21 -15.72 13.82 -7.23
C PRO A 21 -14.94 12.51 -7.40
N LEU A 22 -13.75 12.60 -7.99
CA LEU A 22 -12.78 11.52 -8.00
C LEU A 22 -12.22 11.49 -6.58
N VAL A 23 -12.65 10.50 -5.82
CA VAL A 23 -12.11 10.18 -4.50
C VAL A 23 -10.93 9.27 -4.76
N GLY A 24 -9.72 9.72 -4.44
CA GLY A 24 -8.51 8.95 -4.69
C GLY A 24 -7.30 9.58 -4.02
N CYS A 25 -6.56 8.75 -3.29
CA CYS A 25 -5.32 9.16 -2.66
C CYS A 25 -4.36 9.79 -3.69
N THR A 26 -3.60 10.78 -3.27
CA THR A 26 -2.58 11.42 -4.10
C THR A 26 -1.26 11.46 -3.34
N GLY A 27 -0.24 10.80 -3.88
CA GLY A 27 1.13 10.87 -3.39
C GLY A 27 1.94 11.96 -4.11
N ILE A 28 2.71 12.74 -3.34
CA ILE A 28 3.69 13.71 -3.86
C ILE A 28 5.02 13.43 -3.17
N ILE A 29 6.06 13.16 -3.96
CA ILE A 29 7.43 13.04 -3.48
C ILE A 29 8.33 14.04 -4.19
N ALA A 30 9.35 14.51 -3.50
CA ALA A 30 10.43 15.30 -4.09
C ALA A 30 11.77 14.76 -3.60
N GLY A 31 12.65 14.43 -4.55
CA GLY A 31 14.03 14.09 -4.27
C GLY A 31 14.81 15.30 -3.78
N ARG A 32 15.95 15.04 -3.14
CA ARG A 32 16.78 16.09 -2.54
C ARG A 32 17.33 17.10 -3.54
N GLU A 33 17.46 16.74 -4.82
CA GLU A 33 17.91 17.67 -5.86
C GLU A 33 16.79 18.56 -6.38
N ALA A 34 15.53 18.24 -6.04
CA ALA A 34 14.34 18.99 -6.43
C ALA A 34 13.87 19.99 -5.36
N THR A 35 14.51 20.04 -4.19
CA THR A 35 14.14 20.93 -3.07
C THR A 35 15.21 21.98 -2.80
N ASP A 36 14.79 23.18 -2.36
CA ASP A 36 15.69 24.31 -2.14
C ASP A 36 16.68 24.10 -0.98
N ASP A 37 16.31 23.28 0.01
CA ASP A 37 17.10 23.01 1.22
C ASP A 37 17.78 21.63 1.21
N GLY A 38 17.62 20.86 0.13
CA GLY A 38 18.16 19.51 0.01
C GLY A 38 17.42 18.45 0.84
N SER A 39 16.23 18.76 1.35
CA SER A 39 15.36 17.78 2.02
C SER A 39 14.71 16.82 1.03
N VAL A 40 14.39 15.61 1.49
CA VAL A 40 13.52 14.69 0.76
C VAL A 40 12.11 14.85 1.29
N LEU A 41 11.13 15.04 0.39
CA LEU A 41 9.73 15.22 0.76
C LEU A 41 8.92 13.98 0.39
N ASN A 42 8.04 13.58 1.30
CA ASN A 42 7.03 12.55 1.09
C ASN A 42 5.70 13.03 1.67
N SER A 43 4.66 13.02 0.85
CA SER A 43 3.32 13.45 1.22
C SER A 43 2.29 12.58 0.54
N GLN A 44 1.19 12.33 1.24
CA GLN A 44 0.06 11.57 0.76
C GLN A 44 -1.23 12.23 1.25
N THR A 45 -2.22 12.36 0.37
CA THR A 45 -3.63 12.50 0.78
C THR A 45 -4.25 11.13 0.94
N ALA A 46 -5.03 10.92 2.00
CA ALA A 46 -5.78 9.70 2.24
C ALA A 46 -7.27 10.00 2.10
N ASP A 47 -7.82 9.68 0.94
CA ASP A 47 -9.16 10.12 0.52
C ASP A 47 -10.24 9.10 0.95
N GLY A 48 -10.22 8.69 2.22
CA GLY A 48 -11.16 7.73 2.77
C GLY A 48 -11.55 8.04 4.22
N TRP A 49 -12.54 7.29 4.73
CA TRP A 49 -13.00 7.44 6.11
C TRP A 49 -12.16 6.59 7.05
N TYR A 50 -10.90 6.98 7.22
CA TYR A 50 -9.94 6.20 7.99
C TYR A 50 -9.68 6.76 9.39
N ASP A 51 -9.21 5.91 10.29
CA ASP A 51 -8.73 6.32 11.61
C ASP A 51 -7.43 7.13 11.50
N SER A 52 -7.59 8.45 11.40
CA SER A 52 -6.49 9.41 11.20
C SER A 52 -5.82 9.84 12.52
N ASN A 53 -6.09 9.15 13.63
CA ASN A 53 -5.42 9.46 14.90
C ASN A 53 -3.93 9.08 14.84
N LEU A 54 -3.06 10.06 15.09
CA LEU A 54 -1.62 9.84 15.20
C LEU A 54 -1.29 9.11 16.50
N ARG A 55 -0.56 7.99 16.38
CA ARG A 55 -0.09 7.20 17.50
C ARG A 55 1.41 6.94 17.37
N VAL A 56 2.13 7.03 18.48
CA VAL A 56 3.53 6.60 18.55
C VAL A 56 3.53 5.17 19.07
N ILE A 57 4.02 4.26 18.25
CA ILE A 57 4.20 2.86 18.62
C ILE A 57 5.66 2.67 19.03
N PRO A 58 5.96 2.31 20.27
CA PRO A 58 7.33 2.11 20.72
C PRO A 58 7.97 0.89 20.05
N GLY A 59 9.28 0.94 19.87
CA GLY A 59 10.07 -0.22 19.48
C GLY A 59 10.19 -1.22 20.63
N GLU A 60 10.27 -2.50 20.29
CA GLU A 60 10.27 -3.61 21.25
C GLU A 60 11.30 -4.67 20.89
N LYS A 61 11.74 -5.43 21.91
CA LYS A 61 12.55 -6.64 21.73
C LYS A 61 11.67 -7.87 21.84
N HIS A 62 11.92 -8.85 20.97
CA HIS A 62 11.12 -10.06 20.89
C HIS A 62 11.97 -11.33 21.10
N PRO A 63 11.39 -12.40 21.69
CA PRO A 63 12.07 -13.69 21.81
C PRO A 63 12.44 -14.28 20.44
N GLU A 64 13.54 -15.03 20.41
CA GLU A 64 13.95 -15.77 19.21
C GLU A 64 12.87 -16.79 18.79
N GLY A 65 12.64 -16.89 17.47
CA GLY A 65 11.62 -17.79 16.90
C GLY A 65 10.18 -17.34 17.10
N SER A 66 9.94 -16.15 17.69
CA SER A 66 8.60 -15.59 17.81
C SER A 66 8.02 -15.20 16.45
N THR A 67 6.69 -15.00 16.41
CA THR A 67 5.94 -14.62 15.20
C THR A 67 5.02 -13.45 15.49
N VAL A 68 4.75 -12.64 14.46
CA VAL A 68 3.82 -11.50 14.51
C VAL A 68 2.58 -11.81 13.65
N PRO A 69 1.37 -11.51 14.15
CA PRO A 69 0.15 -11.65 13.35
C PRO A 69 0.10 -10.66 12.19
N VAL A 70 -0.57 -11.07 11.12
CA VAL A 70 -0.91 -10.24 9.97
C VAL A 70 -2.42 -10.04 9.94
N TYR A 71 -2.87 -8.79 9.81
CA TYR A 71 -4.28 -8.45 9.88
C TYR A 71 -4.81 -7.84 8.58
N TYR A 72 -6.09 -8.07 8.32
CA TYR A 72 -6.92 -7.32 7.37
C TYR A 72 -7.78 -6.29 8.11
N GLY A 73 -8.08 -5.15 7.48
CA GLY A 73 -9.01 -4.15 8.02
C GLY A 73 -8.42 -3.26 9.12
N LEU A 74 -7.16 -2.85 8.98
CA LEU A 74 -6.47 -2.03 9.99
C LEU A 74 -6.73 -0.52 9.88
N LEU A 75 -7.37 -0.06 8.81
CA LEU A 75 -7.61 1.36 8.52
C LEU A 75 -8.74 1.97 9.33
N GLY A 76 -9.64 1.14 9.89
CA GLY A 76 -10.79 1.60 10.67
C GLY A 76 -11.92 2.22 9.84
N ASP A 77 -11.94 1.95 8.53
CA ASP A 77 -13.01 2.28 7.58
C ASP A 77 -14.22 1.34 7.68
N GLU A 78 -14.00 0.12 8.14
CA GLU A 78 -15.05 -0.87 8.38
C GLU A 78 -15.47 -0.89 9.85
N PRO A 79 -16.77 -1.11 10.16
CA PRO A 79 -17.25 -1.26 11.54
C PRO A 79 -16.83 -2.60 12.18
N LEU A 80 -16.19 -3.48 11.40
CA LEU A 80 -15.73 -4.79 11.84
C LEU A 80 -14.31 -4.70 12.43
N PRO A 81 -14.00 -5.50 13.46
CA PRO A 81 -12.65 -5.56 13.99
C PRO A 81 -11.68 -6.17 12.96
N PRO A 82 -10.37 -5.84 13.03
CA PRO A 82 -9.37 -6.45 12.19
C PRO A 82 -9.35 -7.98 12.31
N VAL A 83 -9.13 -8.67 11.19
CA VAL A 83 -9.14 -10.14 11.11
C VAL A 83 -7.71 -10.65 10.90
N GLU A 84 -7.26 -11.62 11.72
CA GLU A 84 -5.94 -12.25 11.53
C GLU A 84 -5.96 -13.14 10.29
N LEU A 85 -5.12 -12.82 9.31
CA LEU A 85 -4.95 -13.57 8.06
C LEU A 85 -3.87 -14.66 8.18
N GLY A 86 -2.92 -14.47 9.09
CA GLY A 86 -1.80 -15.39 9.27
C GLY A 86 -0.72 -14.80 10.16
N ARG A 87 0.46 -15.45 10.18
CA ARG A 87 1.59 -15.02 11.00
C ARG A 87 2.90 -15.14 10.23
N ILE A 88 3.82 -14.21 10.47
CA ILE A 88 5.17 -14.25 9.89
C ILE A 88 6.24 -14.22 11.01
N PRO A 89 7.49 -14.64 10.74
CA PRO A 89 8.58 -14.52 11.69
C PRO A 89 8.74 -13.08 12.18
N GLN A 90 8.94 -12.94 13.49
CA GLN A 90 9.14 -11.64 14.13
C GLN A 90 10.63 -11.27 14.12
N ALA A 91 10.92 -9.98 13.99
CA ALA A 91 12.27 -9.46 14.13
C ALA A 91 12.68 -9.45 15.61
N PRO A 92 13.96 -9.69 15.96
CA PRO A 92 14.42 -9.70 17.34
C PRO A 92 14.28 -8.33 18.03
N GLU A 93 14.30 -7.25 17.24
CA GLU A 93 14.10 -5.88 17.69
C GLU A 93 13.29 -5.13 16.63
N THR A 94 12.40 -4.25 17.08
CA THR A 94 11.59 -3.37 16.23
C THR A 94 11.84 -1.91 16.58
N TYR A 95 11.73 -1.05 15.58
CA TYR A 95 11.90 0.39 15.71
C TYR A 95 10.60 1.08 16.11
N ALA A 96 10.74 2.19 16.84
CA ALA A 96 9.61 3.07 17.12
C ALA A 96 9.13 3.74 15.83
N PHE A 97 7.81 3.82 15.64
CA PHE A 97 7.22 4.43 14.46
C PHE A 97 5.90 5.14 14.74
N PHE A 98 5.52 6.00 13.80
CA PHE A 98 4.30 6.79 13.84
C PHE A 98 3.24 6.11 12.97
N ARG A 99 2.12 5.75 13.61
CA ARG A 99 0.98 5.12 12.97
C ARG A 99 -0.17 6.11 12.86
N THR A 100 -0.68 6.26 11.64
CA THR A 100 -2.03 6.80 11.38
C THR A 100 -2.89 5.67 10.81
N ALA A 101 -3.81 5.93 9.90
CA ALA A 101 -4.47 4.89 9.11
C ALA A 101 -3.42 4.08 8.33
N TYR A 102 -2.68 4.79 7.46
CA TYR A 102 -1.47 4.30 6.82
C TYR A 102 -0.25 4.78 7.62
N SER A 103 0.71 3.90 7.89
CA SER A 103 1.83 4.23 8.79
C SER A 103 2.86 5.12 8.09
N CYS A 104 3.27 6.22 8.72
CA CYS A 104 3.95 7.31 8.00
C CYS A 104 5.48 7.26 8.05
N PHE A 105 6.10 7.17 9.24
CA PHE A 105 7.56 7.23 9.37
C PHE A 105 8.07 6.63 10.70
N ASN A 106 9.36 6.32 10.77
CA ASN A 106 10.01 5.75 11.96
C ASN A 106 11.11 6.65 12.56
N GLU A 107 11.68 6.21 13.68
CA GLU A 107 12.78 6.89 14.39
C GLU A 107 14.09 7.04 13.58
N HIS A 108 14.18 6.40 12.42
CA HIS A 108 15.32 6.46 11.50
C HIS A 108 15.06 7.36 10.29
N GLN A 109 13.99 8.17 10.31
CA GLN A 109 13.62 9.06 9.22
C GLN A 109 13.28 8.34 7.91
N LEU A 110 13.00 7.03 7.97
CA LEU A 110 12.34 6.31 6.89
C LEU A 110 10.86 6.68 6.91
N ALA A 111 10.32 7.14 5.78
CA ALA A 111 8.92 7.46 5.59
C ALA A 111 8.31 6.67 4.44
N ILE A 112 7.06 6.23 4.62
CA ILE A 112 6.29 5.47 3.64
C ILE A 112 4.90 6.07 3.51
N GLY A 113 4.47 6.32 2.28
CA GLY A 113 3.08 6.59 1.91
C GLY A 113 2.61 5.61 0.84
N GLU A 114 1.32 5.59 0.56
CA GLU A 114 0.71 4.75 -0.48
C GLU A 114 -0.29 5.52 -1.35
N SER A 115 -0.61 4.93 -2.50
CA SER A 115 -1.81 5.26 -3.26
C SER A 115 -2.26 4.02 -4.04
N THR A 116 -3.54 3.70 -3.95
CA THR A 116 -4.14 2.61 -4.72
C THR A 116 -4.00 2.82 -6.22
N ILE A 117 -3.54 1.78 -6.91
CA ILE A 117 -3.38 1.72 -8.36
C ILE A 117 -4.16 0.54 -8.93
N GLY A 118 -4.82 0.75 -10.07
CA GLY A 118 -5.55 -0.32 -10.73
C GLY A 118 -4.64 -1.47 -11.17
N GLN A 119 -5.17 -2.69 -11.14
CA GLN A 119 -4.49 -3.87 -11.64
C GLN A 119 -5.39 -4.71 -12.55
N LYS A 120 -4.83 -5.78 -13.13
CA LYS A 120 -5.62 -6.74 -13.91
C LYS A 120 -6.43 -7.63 -12.97
N ASP A 121 -7.65 -8.01 -13.36
CA ASP A 121 -8.53 -8.86 -12.56
C ASP A 121 -7.88 -10.19 -12.14
N GLN A 122 -7.00 -10.76 -12.97
CA GLN A 122 -6.30 -12.01 -12.66
C GLN A 122 -5.29 -11.86 -11.51
N LEU A 123 -4.85 -10.65 -11.21
CA LEU A 123 -3.92 -10.36 -10.11
C LEU A 123 -4.65 -10.09 -8.79
N LYS A 124 -5.98 -9.96 -8.82
CA LYS A 124 -6.76 -9.71 -7.61
C LYS A 124 -6.66 -10.88 -6.64
N THR A 125 -6.67 -10.53 -5.37
CA THR A 125 -6.56 -11.44 -4.22
C THR A 125 -7.67 -11.09 -3.25
N PHE A 126 -8.23 -12.09 -2.57
CA PHE A 126 -9.32 -11.88 -1.62
C PHE A 126 -9.00 -12.57 -0.29
N PRO A 127 -9.34 -11.95 0.86
CA PRO A 127 -9.18 -12.60 2.15
C PRO A 127 -9.87 -13.97 2.21
N GLY A 128 -9.12 -15.01 2.58
CA GLY A 128 -9.62 -16.39 2.65
C GLY A 128 -9.60 -17.15 1.32
N GLU A 129 -9.17 -16.50 0.22
CA GLU A 129 -8.94 -17.12 -1.08
C GLU A 129 -7.46 -17.08 -1.44
N GLY A 130 -6.97 -18.14 -2.11
CA GLY A 130 -5.54 -18.27 -2.38
C GLY A 130 -4.71 -18.36 -1.10
N GLY A 131 -3.44 -17.96 -1.17
CA GLY A 131 -2.50 -17.99 -0.04
C GLY A 131 -1.93 -16.64 0.36
N ALA A 132 -2.33 -15.55 -0.30
CA ALA A 132 -1.79 -14.22 -0.03
C ALA A 132 -2.33 -13.68 1.30
N ILE A 133 -1.45 -13.15 2.15
CA ILE A 133 -1.85 -12.66 3.48
C ILE A 133 -1.38 -11.23 3.79
N LEU A 134 -0.44 -10.66 3.03
CA LEU A 134 0.14 -9.37 3.38
C LEU A 134 -0.59 -8.21 2.73
N THR A 135 -1.30 -7.44 3.56
CA THR A 135 -1.89 -6.16 3.15
C THR A 135 -0.86 -5.04 3.10
N VAL A 136 -1.21 -3.94 2.45
CA VAL A 136 -0.33 -2.77 2.31
C VAL A 136 -0.02 -2.14 3.66
N GLU A 137 -1.02 -2.04 4.55
CA GLU A 137 -0.86 -1.47 5.89
C GLU A 137 0.14 -2.29 6.69
N GLN A 138 0.04 -3.62 6.61
CA GLN A 138 0.95 -4.52 7.30
C GLN A 138 2.36 -4.49 6.72
N LEU A 139 2.51 -4.42 5.39
CA LEU A 139 3.82 -4.26 4.76
C LEU A 139 4.49 -2.96 5.21
N MET A 140 3.77 -1.85 5.24
CA MET A 140 4.26 -0.55 5.72
C MET A 140 4.68 -0.62 7.19
N ILE A 141 3.83 -1.19 8.06
CA ILE A 141 4.14 -1.36 9.49
C ILE A 141 5.41 -2.21 9.68
N ILE A 142 5.48 -3.37 9.02
CA ILE A 142 6.61 -4.28 9.13
C ILE A 142 7.90 -3.63 8.62
N ALA A 143 7.84 -2.87 7.52
CA ALA A 143 8.99 -2.14 6.99
C ALA A 143 9.47 -1.06 7.97
N LEU A 144 8.57 -0.23 8.49
CA LEU A 144 8.91 0.81 9.46
C LEU A 144 9.48 0.24 10.77
N GLN A 145 9.00 -0.94 11.19
CA GLN A 145 9.53 -1.64 12.36
C GLN A 145 10.92 -2.25 12.14
N ARG A 146 11.33 -2.56 10.91
CA ARG A 146 12.50 -3.41 10.64
C ARG A 146 13.59 -2.76 9.79
N CYS A 147 13.32 -1.61 9.18
CA CYS A 147 14.22 -0.96 8.23
C CYS A 147 14.62 0.45 8.67
N ARG A 148 15.81 0.86 8.22
CA ARG A 148 16.36 2.21 8.48
C ARG A 148 16.41 3.08 7.24
N THR A 149 16.46 2.46 6.07
CA THR A 149 16.64 3.12 4.77
C THR A 149 15.52 2.74 3.82
N ALA A 150 15.30 3.58 2.80
CA ALA A 150 14.29 3.33 1.78
C ALA A 150 14.60 2.04 1.01
N ARG A 151 15.87 1.81 0.68
CA ARG A 151 16.30 0.60 -0.03
C ARG A 151 16.07 -0.68 0.77
N ASP A 152 16.37 -0.68 2.07
CA ASP A 152 16.10 -1.85 2.92
C ASP A 152 14.60 -2.14 2.99
N ALA A 153 13.77 -1.09 3.06
CA ALA A 153 12.32 -1.22 3.07
C ALA A 153 11.80 -1.82 1.75
N ILE A 154 12.27 -1.33 0.60
CA ILE A 154 11.91 -1.88 -0.72
C ILE A 154 12.24 -3.37 -0.81
N LEU A 155 13.46 -3.75 -0.40
CA LEU A 155 13.91 -5.14 -0.46
C LEU A 155 13.10 -6.03 0.49
N LEU A 156 12.81 -5.55 1.70
CA LEU A 156 12.01 -6.29 2.67
C LEU A 156 10.57 -6.47 2.18
N ILE A 157 9.92 -5.40 1.73
CA ILE A 157 8.54 -5.43 1.22
C ILE A 157 8.46 -6.41 0.04
N GLY A 158 9.40 -6.33 -0.90
CA GLY A 158 9.47 -7.25 -2.03
C GLY A 158 9.62 -8.70 -1.59
N ASN A 159 10.57 -8.99 -0.69
CA ASN A 159 10.78 -10.35 -0.21
C ASN A 159 9.55 -10.92 0.53
N LEU A 160 8.90 -10.09 1.33
CA LEU A 160 7.70 -10.49 2.05
C LEU A 160 6.53 -10.74 1.10
N ALA A 161 6.32 -9.87 0.11
CA ALA A 161 5.29 -10.04 -0.91
C ALA A 161 5.49 -11.30 -1.76
N GLU A 162 6.73 -11.60 -2.15
CA GLU A 162 7.05 -12.84 -2.86
C GLU A 162 6.81 -14.09 -2.01
N ARG A 163 7.10 -14.01 -0.70
CA ARG A 163 7.05 -15.16 0.21
C ARG A 163 5.66 -15.46 0.74
N TYR A 164 4.87 -14.43 1.02
CA TYR A 164 3.58 -14.51 1.70
C TYR A 164 2.41 -13.96 0.86
N GLY A 165 2.68 -13.45 -0.34
CA GLY A 165 1.69 -12.92 -1.26
C GLY A 165 1.17 -11.55 -0.83
N PHE A 166 1.14 -10.62 -1.79
CA PHE A 166 0.47 -9.34 -1.59
C PHE A 166 -1.04 -9.51 -1.73
N LEU A 167 -1.77 -9.01 -0.74
CA LEU A 167 -3.22 -8.96 -0.69
C LEU A 167 -3.68 -7.50 -0.69
N GLY A 168 -4.27 -7.05 -1.80
CA GLY A 168 -4.80 -5.69 -1.89
C GLY A 168 -5.96 -5.48 -0.91
N SER A 169 -5.83 -4.52 0.01
CA SER A 169 -6.86 -4.19 1.01
C SER A 169 -7.80 -3.09 0.56
N CYS A 170 -7.34 -2.18 -0.31
CA CYS A 170 -8.17 -1.14 -0.92
C CYS A 170 -8.61 -1.58 -2.32
N ALA A 171 -9.93 -1.62 -2.57
CA ALA A 171 -10.55 -2.05 -3.83
C ALA A 171 -10.11 -3.44 -4.39
N ASN A 172 -9.40 -4.24 -3.58
CA ASN A 172 -8.68 -5.44 -4.01
C ASN A 172 -7.72 -5.17 -5.19
N ASP A 173 -7.14 -3.98 -5.24
CA ASP A 173 -6.25 -3.52 -6.31
C ASP A 173 -4.78 -3.48 -5.87
N GLY A 174 -3.89 -2.99 -6.75
CA GLY A 174 -2.48 -2.82 -6.45
C GLY A 174 -2.21 -1.53 -5.67
N GLU A 175 -0.98 -1.33 -5.23
CA GLU A 175 -0.59 -0.16 -4.45
C GLU A 175 0.70 0.46 -4.98
N SER A 176 0.78 1.78 -4.94
CA SER A 176 1.99 2.55 -5.26
C SER A 176 2.55 3.16 -3.99
N LEU A 177 3.65 2.59 -3.50
CA LEU A 177 4.31 3.02 -2.28
C LEU A 177 5.34 4.09 -2.56
N SER A 178 5.20 5.25 -1.92
CA SER A 178 6.25 6.26 -1.84
C SER A 178 7.15 5.94 -0.66
N ILE A 179 8.41 5.60 -0.91
CA ILE A 179 9.36 5.16 0.12
C ILE A 179 10.56 6.11 0.10
N THR A 180 10.81 6.79 1.20
CA THR A 180 11.80 7.88 1.26
C THR A 180 12.62 7.82 2.54
N ASP A 181 13.87 8.25 2.46
CA ASP A 181 14.73 8.55 3.62
C ASP A 181 15.47 9.88 3.38
N PRO A 182 16.35 10.37 4.28
CA PRO A 182 17.05 11.65 4.08
C PRO A 182 17.92 11.75 2.82
N SER A 183 18.12 10.66 2.10
CA SER A 183 19.05 10.52 0.98
C SER A 183 18.34 10.28 -0.35
N GLU A 184 17.30 9.44 -0.37
CA GLU A 184 16.67 8.95 -1.60
C GLU A 184 15.13 8.92 -1.50
N ALA A 185 14.48 9.06 -2.66
CA ALA A 185 13.03 8.93 -2.80
C ALA A 185 12.67 7.92 -3.91
N TRP A 186 11.75 7.02 -3.59
CA TRP A 186 11.35 5.92 -4.47
C TRP A 186 9.85 5.80 -4.58
N ILE A 187 9.40 5.34 -5.75
CA ILE A 187 8.05 4.83 -5.97
C ILE A 187 8.18 3.33 -6.26
N MET A 188 7.43 2.54 -5.51
CA MET A 188 7.34 1.09 -5.62
C MET A 188 5.90 0.71 -5.89
N GLU A 189 5.59 0.31 -7.12
CA GLU A 189 4.28 -0.27 -7.43
C GLU A 189 4.30 -1.75 -7.07
N ILE A 190 3.31 -2.24 -6.35
CA ILE A 190 3.10 -3.64 -5.98
C ILE A 190 1.70 -4.09 -6.41
N LEU A 191 1.63 -5.24 -7.08
CA LEU A 191 0.37 -5.82 -7.56
C LEU A 191 0.04 -7.08 -6.77
N GLY A 192 -1.25 -7.44 -6.75
CA GLY A 192 -1.74 -8.64 -6.09
C GLY A 192 -1.11 -9.91 -6.66
N ALA A 193 -0.99 -10.93 -5.81
CA ALA A 193 -0.34 -12.18 -6.18
C ALA A 193 -1.17 -13.01 -7.19
N GLY A 194 -2.47 -12.74 -7.29
CA GLY A 194 -3.46 -13.50 -8.07
C GLY A 194 -4.30 -14.44 -7.21
N PHE A 195 -5.55 -14.66 -7.64
CA PHE A 195 -6.57 -15.39 -6.88
C PHE A 195 -6.23 -16.89 -6.68
N ASP A 196 -5.42 -17.46 -7.58
CA ASP A 196 -4.96 -18.86 -7.53
C ASP A 196 -3.56 -19.01 -6.92
N TRP A 197 -2.94 -17.92 -6.44
CA TRP A 197 -1.59 -17.95 -5.89
C TRP A 197 -1.50 -18.73 -4.57
N GLN A 198 -0.38 -19.45 -4.39
CA GLN A 198 -0.10 -20.25 -3.19
C GLN A 198 1.35 -20.01 -2.74
N PRO A 199 1.67 -20.12 -1.43
CA PRO A 199 3.02 -19.92 -0.95
C PRO A 199 4.02 -20.88 -1.63
N GLY A 200 5.13 -20.34 -2.12
CA GLY A 200 6.15 -21.10 -2.84
C GLY A 200 5.89 -21.30 -4.32
N THR A 201 4.74 -20.85 -4.86
CA THR A 201 4.57 -20.68 -6.31
C THR A 201 5.03 -19.29 -6.72
N ARG A 202 5.50 -19.13 -7.97
CA ARG A 202 5.81 -17.78 -8.47
C ARG A 202 4.50 -16.97 -8.52
N PRO A 203 4.52 -15.68 -8.15
CA PRO A 203 3.40 -14.76 -8.32
C PRO A 203 3.19 -14.44 -9.80
N VAL A 204 2.72 -15.45 -10.54
CA VAL A 204 2.36 -15.37 -11.94
C VAL A 204 1.08 -16.20 -12.07
N PRO A 205 -0.06 -15.58 -12.46
CA PRO A 205 -1.30 -16.32 -12.67
C PRO A 205 -1.10 -17.47 -13.66
N SER A 206 -1.82 -18.57 -13.45
CA SER A 206 -1.80 -19.71 -14.37
C SER A 206 -2.03 -19.27 -15.82
N GLY A 207 -1.10 -19.59 -16.72
CA GLY A 207 -1.18 -19.28 -18.16
C GLY A 207 -0.42 -18.04 -18.65
N TRP A 208 0.29 -17.30 -17.79
CA TRP A 208 1.21 -16.25 -18.23
C TRP A 208 2.63 -16.78 -18.48
N PRO A 209 3.41 -16.18 -19.40
CA PRO A 209 4.83 -16.49 -19.56
C PRO A 209 5.55 -16.28 -18.23
N ALA A 210 6.55 -17.13 -17.92
CA ALA A 210 7.38 -16.98 -16.72
C ALA A 210 8.15 -15.64 -16.66
N GLU A 211 8.13 -14.85 -17.74
CA GLU A 211 8.74 -13.54 -17.93
C GLU A 211 7.74 -12.37 -17.88
N SER A 212 6.48 -12.62 -17.54
CA SER A 212 5.47 -11.55 -17.44
C SER A 212 5.78 -10.57 -16.31
N PRO A 213 5.42 -9.28 -16.46
CA PRO A 213 6.08 -8.19 -15.77
C PRO A 213 6.03 -8.45 -14.27
N THR A 214 7.20 -8.36 -13.66
CA THR A 214 7.44 -8.31 -12.24
C THR A 214 6.22 -7.71 -11.53
N THR A 215 5.70 -8.40 -10.51
CA THR A 215 4.63 -7.93 -9.61
C THR A 215 4.98 -6.61 -8.90
N MET A 216 6.13 -6.03 -9.25
CA MET A 216 6.77 -4.91 -8.65
C MET A 216 7.46 -4.03 -9.70
N ARG A 217 7.22 -2.72 -9.67
CA ARG A 217 7.98 -1.73 -10.47
C ARG A 217 8.60 -0.68 -9.57
N LEU A 218 9.81 -0.26 -9.89
CA LEU A 218 10.57 0.70 -9.10
C LEU A 218 10.94 1.92 -9.93
N PHE A 219 10.69 3.10 -9.38
CA PHE A 219 11.10 4.40 -9.94
C PHE A 219 11.86 5.17 -8.86
N CYS A 220 12.98 5.80 -9.24
CA CYS A 220 13.74 6.67 -8.35
C CYS A 220 13.48 8.13 -8.73
N ALA A 221 13.12 8.95 -7.74
CA ALA A 221 13.08 10.39 -7.84
C ALA A 221 14.35 10.95 -7.19
N THR A 222 15.38 11.21 -7.99
CA THR A 222 16.60 11.89 -7.56
C THR A 222 16.34 13.39 -7.39
#